data_AF-G0UPW2-F1
#
_entry.id   AF-G0UPW2-F1
#
_cell.length_a   1.000
_cell.length_b   1.000
_cell.length_c   1.000
_cell.angle_alpha   90.00
_cell.angle_beta   90.00
_cell.angle_gamma   90.00
#
_symmetry.space_group_name_H-M   'P 1'
#
loop_
_entity.id
_entity.type
_entity.pdbx_description
1 polymer ?
#
loop_
_entity_poly.entity_id
_entity_poly.type
_entity_poly.pdbx_seq_one_letter_code
_entity_poly.pdbx_strand_id
1 'polypeptide(L)'
;MQKQFGYIVRNSWMMGPAPQNAEGHNAALKRVEKEREEAGLTNNIGTRRSAALHIYQLSDTSPSAFYLAAFGEEFKIYALPVEHGKGYMSLGFVFGRGIAFRSRGESDPTNYSCVVYISDVSFVPPEAMAFLHDLVKIDVLIIDLLYGPGKNHPSHYCMDECYKL
;
A
#
# COMPACT_ATOMS: atom_id res chain seq x y z
N MET A 1 -13.85 23.60 -9.53
CA MET A 1 -12.79 22.66 -9.12
C MET A 1 -12.03 23.08 -7.86
N GLN A 2 -11.41 24.27 -7.79
CA GLN A 2 -10.61 24.71 -6.62
C GLN A 2 -11.33 24.58 -5.25
N LYS A 3 -12.63 24.90 -5.16
CA LYS A 3 -13.42 24.78 -3.92
C LYS A 3 -13.66 23.34 -3.45
N GLN A 4 -13.55 22.33 -4.32
CA GLN A 4 -13.72 20.91 -3.96
C GLN A 4 -12.40 20.31 -3.49
N PHE A 5 -11.28 20.62 -4.17
CA PHE A 5 -9.95 20.20 -3.73
C PHE A 5 -9.58 20.75 -2.34
N GLY A 6 -9.84 22.04 -2.10
CA GLY A 6 -9.61 22.63 -0.78
C GLY A 6 -10.45 21.99 0.34
N TYR A 7 -11.60 21.40 0.01
CA TYR A 7 -12.42 20.66 0.98
C TYR A 7 -11.81 19.30 1.32
N ILE A 8 -11.33 18.53 0.33
CA ILE A 8 -10.69 17.23 0.59
C ILE A 8 -9.43 17.46 1.44
N VAL A 9 -8.55 18.35 1.01
CA VAL A 9 -7.30 18.64 1.74
C VAL A 9 -7.54 19.07 3.18
N ARG A 10 -8.52 19.96 3.41
CA ARG A 10 -8.85 20.46 4.76
C ARG A 10 -9.43 19.38 5.68
N ASN A 11 -10.17 18.43 5.11
CA ASN A 11 -10.85 17.40 5.88
C ASN A 11 -10.08 16.07 5.94
N SER A 12 -9.07 15.86 5.09
CA SER A 12 -8.16 14.73 5.18
C SER A 12 -7.22 14.86 6.39
N TRP A 13 -6.88 13.71 6.98
CA TRP A 13 -6.10 13.64 8.21
C TRP A 13 -4.76 12.98 7.95
N MET A 14 -3.68 13.66 8.34
CA MET A 14 -2.36 13.05 8.39
C MET A 14 -2.29 12.18 9.64
N MET A 15 -2.30 10.87 9.44
CA MET A 15 -2.36 9.89 10.53
C MET A 15 -0.97 9.51 11.06
N GLY A 16 0.09 9.92 10.37
CA GLY A 16 1.46 9.49 10.66
C GLY A 16 1.72 8.07 10.14
N PRO A 17 2.63 7.30 10.75
CA PRO A 17 2.94 5.94 10.34
C PRO A 17 1.71 5.03 10.28
N ALA A 18 1.65 4.16 9.27
CA ALA A 18 0.58 3.19 9.14
C ALA A 18 0.58 2.22 10.34
N PRO A 19 -0.57 1.98 10.99
CA PRO A 19 -0.66 1.08 12.13
C PRO A 19 -0.41 -0.35 11.68
N GLN A 20 0.13 -1.20 12.56
CA GLN A 20 0.35 -2.63 12.25
C GLN A 20 -0.78 -3.54 12.75
N ASN A 21 -1.68 -3.03 13.60
CA ASN A 21 -2.77 -3.79 14.21
C ASN A 21 -3.94 -2.87 14.62
N ALA A 22 -5.03 -3.45 15.12
CA ALA A 22 -6.22 -2.72 15.54
C ALA A 22 -5.97 -1.75 16.69
N GLU A 23 -5.12 -2.12 17.65
CA GLU A 23 -4.75 -1.25 18.78
C GLU A 23 -4.05 0.02 18.29
N GLY A 24 -3.04 -0.11 17.43
CA GLY A 24 -2.32 1.00 16.83
C GLY A 24 -3.22 1.90 15.99
N HIS A 25 -4.19 1.32 15.26
CA HIS A 25 -5.18 2.08 14.51
C HIS A 25 -6.07 2.93 15.43
N ASN A 26 -6.60 2.32 16.49
CA ASN A 26 -7.44 3.02 17.47
C ASN A 26 -6.66 4.11 18.21
N ALA A 27 -5.38 3.86 18.54
CA ALA A 27 -4.50 4.85 19.13
C ALA A 27 -4.25 6.04 18.19
N ALA A 28 -4.02 5.77 16.90
CA ALA A 28 -3.84 6.82 15.89
C ALA A 28 -5.09 7.68 15.73
N LEU A 29 -6.29 7.08 15.71
CA LEU A 29 -7.55 7.82 15.66
C LEU A 29 -7.73 8.72 16.88
N LYS A 30 -7.58 8.18 18.10
CA LYS A 30 -7.71 8.96 19.34
C LYS A 30 -6.72 10.11 19.41
N ARG A 31 -5.48 9.89 18.96
CA ARG A 31 -4.43 10.92 18.91
C ARG A 31 -4.84 12.06 17.98
N VAL A 32 -5.23 11.74 16.74
CA VAL A 32 -5.63 12.76 15.74
C VAL A 32 -6.91 13.49 16.16
N GLU A 33 -7.88 12.79 16.74
CA GLU A 33 -9.09 13.42 17.30
C GLU A 33 -8.72 14.47 18.35
N LYS A 34 -7.87 14.11 19.33
CA LYS A 34 -7.40 15.03 20.36
C LYS A 34 -6.65 16.23 19.79
N GLU A 35 -5.71 16.02 18.85
CA GLU A 35 -4.96 17.10 18.20
C GLU A 35 -5.88 18.08 17.47
N ARG A 36 -6.97 17.58 16.87
CA ARG A 36 -7.97 18.41 16.18
C ARG A 36 -8.82 19.21 17.16
N GLU A 37 -9.23 18.60 18.27
CA GLU A 37 -9.96 19.28 19.34
C GLU A 37 -9.12 20.43 19.93
N GLU A 38 -7.84 20.19 20.21
CA GLU A 38 -6.89 21.20 20.70
C GLU A 38 -6.68 22.33 19.67
N ALA A 39 -6.72 22.02 18.38
CA ALA A 39 -6.65 23.00 17.31
C ALA A 39 -7.99 23.72 17.01
N GLY A 40 -9.07 23.42 17.75
CA GLY A 40 -10.40 23.98 17.53
C GLY A 40 -11.04 23.58 16.21
N LEU A 41 -10.58 22.48 15.60
CA LEU A 41 -11.09 21.98 14.32
C LEU A 41 -12.31 21.09 14.56
N THR A 42 -13.41 21.38 13.88
CA THR A 42 -14.62 20.54 13.97
C THR A 42 -14.60 19.39 12.96
N ASN A 43 -15.27 18.29 13.30
CA ASN A 43 -15.54 17.18 12.39
C ASN A 43 -16.80 17.42 11.54
N ASN A 44 -17.26 18.68 11.42
CA ASN A 44 -18.43 19.01 10.65
C ASN A 44 -18.11 19.03 9.14
N ILE A 45 -18.12 17.84 8.55
CA ILE A 45 -17.92 17.62 7.12
C ILE A 45 -19.07 18.19 6.26
N GLY A 46 -20.20 18.61 6.84
CA GLY A 46 -21.34 19.12 6.09
C GLY A 46 -21.93 18.09 5.11
N THR A 47 -22.88 18.51 4.28
CA THR A 47 -23.68 17.64 3.39
C THR A 47 -23.02 17.32 2.03
N ARG A 48 -21.71 17.56 1.84
CA ARG A 48 -21.06 17.36 0.53
C ARG A 48 -20.61 15.93 0.31
N ARG A 49 -20.77 15.44 -0.93
CA ARG A 49 -20.40 14.08 -1.40
C ARG A 49 -18.89 13.79 -1.49
N SER A 50 -18.04 14.54 -0.82
CA SER A 50 -16.58 14.37 -0.90
C SER A 50 -16.08 13.70 0.38
N ALA A 51 -15.39 12.57 0.25
CA ALA A 51 -14.82 11.86 1.40
C ALA A 51 -13.54 12.57 1.88
N ALA A 52 -13.42 12.72 3.20
CA ALA A 52 -12.16 12.97 3.87
C ALA A 52 -11.26 11.71 3.74
N LEU A 53 -9.94 11.89 3.59
CA LEU A 53 -8.99 10.77 3.50
C LEU A 53 -8.14 10.69 4.76
N HIS A 54 -7.93 9.49 5.28
CA HIS A 54 -6.84 9.21 6.21
C HIS A 54 -5.57 8.92 5.41
N ILE A 55 -4.53 9.72 5.63
CA ILE A 55 -3.25 9.63 4.94
C ILE A 55 -2.23 9.04 5.91
N TYR A 56 -1.81 7.82 5.64
CA TYR A 56 -0.79 7.12 6.41
C TYR A 56 0.55 7.13 5.68
N GLN A 57 1.63 7.16 6.46
CA GLN A 57 3.00 7.04 5.98
C GLN A 57 3.41 5.56 6.02
N LEU A 58 3.96 5.09 4.91
CA LEU A 58 4.53 3.75 4.75
C LEU A 58 6.02 3.88 4.48
N SER A 59 6.78 2.80 4.72
CA SER A 59 8.20 2.77 4.39
C SER A 59 8.37 2.83 2.87
N ASP A 60 9.33 3.64 2.42
CA ASP A 60 9.79 3.74 1.03
C ASP A 60 11.10 2.97 0.78
N THR A 61 11.63 2.31 1.81
CA THR A 61 12.89 1.57 1.75
C THR A 61 12.71 0.06 1.88
N SER A 62 11.77 -0.37 2.73
CA SER A 62 11.57 -1.78 3.05
C SER A 62 10.10 -2.21 2.99
N PRO A 63 9.82 -3.47 2.61
CA PRO A 63 8.48 -4.02 2.67
C PRO A 63 7.93 -3.96 4.10
N SER A 64 6.71 -3.44 4.28
CA SER A 64 6.15 -3.20 5.61
C SER A 64 4.70 -3.64 5.72
N ALA A 65 4.39 -4.39 6.78
CA ALA A 65 3.02 -4.73 7.12
C ALA A 65 2.29 -3.48 7.62
N PHE A 66 1.01 -3.38 7.27
CA PHE A 66 0.11 -2.41 7.88
C PHE A 66 -1.30 -2.98 8.03
N TYR A 67 -2.12 -2.29 8.81
CA TYR A 67 -3.46 -2.71 9.18
C TYR A 67 -4.50 -1.77 8.59
N LEU A 68 -5.53 -2.36 7.99
CA LEU A 68 -6.70 -1.68 7.48
C LEU A 68 -7.94 -2.22 8.18
N ALA A 69 -8.56 -1.38 9.01
CA ALA A 69 -9.73 -1.77 9.82
C ALA A 69 -10.88 -2.35 9.00
N ALA A 70 -11.04 -1.91 7.74
CA ALA A 70 -12.08 -2.40 6.83
C ALA A 70 -11.97 -3.90 6.50
N PHE A 71 -10.78 -4.51 6.62
CA PHE A 71 -10.56 -5.90 6.29
C PHE A 71 -10.35 -6.83 7.50
N GLY A 72 -10.18 -6.25 8.70
CA GLY A 72 -9.91 -6.98 9.94
C GLY A 72 -8.48 -7.55 10.01
N GLU A 73 -8.14 -8.18 11.14
CA GLU A 73 -6.76 -8.61 11.44
C GLU A 73 -6.31 -9.84 10.64
N GLU A 74 -7.25 -10.68 10.20
CA GLU A 74 -6.93 -11.87 9.40
C GLU A 74 -6.50 -11.53 7.97
N PHE A 75 -6.83 -10.32 7.49
CA PHE A 75 -6.45 -9.88 6.16
C PHE A 75 -5.12 -9.13 6.24
N LYS A 76 -4.05 -9.84 5.93
CA LYS A 76 -2.71 -9.28 5.91
C LYS A 76 -2.55 -8.39 4.67
N ILE A 77 -1.87 -7.26 4.85
CA ILE A 77 -1.43 -6.40 3.76
C ILE A 77 -0.02 -5.87 4.05
N TYR A 78 0.81 -5.90 3.02
CA TYR A 78 2.17 -5.39 3.02
C TYR A 78 2.30 -4.36 1.90
N ALA A 79 2.88 -3.21 2.24
CA ALA A 79 3.36 -2.25 1.26
C ALA A 79 4.73 -2.70 0.76
N LEU A 80 4.94 -2.61 -0.55
CA LEU A 80 6.15 -3.01 -1.24
C LEU A 80 6.75 -1.79 -1.95
N PRO A 81 7.87 -1.22 -1.48
CA PRO A 81 8.51 -0.11 -2.17
C PRO A 81 8.99 -0.55 -3.56
N VAL A 82 8.59 0.18 -4.59
CA VAL A 82 9.00 -0.02 -5.98
C VAL A 82 9.33 1.33 -6.63
N GLU A 83 10.13 1.36 -7.67
CA GLU A 83 10.44 2.60 -8.39
C GLU A 83 9.53 2.78 -9.59
N HIS A 84 8.97 3.98 -9.75
CA HIS A 84 8.23 4.43 -10.93
C HIS A 84 9.02 5.53 -11.65
N GLY A 85 10.10 5.13 -12.32
CA GLY A 85 11.16 6.03 -12.75
C GLY A 85 12.25 6.18 -11.69
N LYS A 86 13.47 6.45 -12.16
CA LYS A 86 14.67 6.47 -11.32
C LYS A 86 14.52 7.38 -10.10
N GLY A 87 14.57 6.79 -8.91
CA GLY A 87 14.53 7.51 -7.63
C GLY A 87 13.16 8.05 -7.24
N TYR A 88 12.10 7.73 -7.97
CA TYR A 88 10.73 8.04 -7.60
C TYR A 88 10.05 6.80 -7.03
N MET A 89 9.89 6.77 -5.71
CA MET A 89 9.29 5.63 -5.01
C MET A 89 7.76 5.64 -5.12
N SER A 90 7.24 4.52 -5.59
CA SER A 90 5.83 4.13 -5.58
C SER A 90 5.66 2.90 -4.66
N LEU A 91 4.43 2.43 -4.53
CA LEU A 91 4.08 1.28 -3.70
C LEU A 91 3.35 0.22 -4.52
N GLY A 92 3.90 -0.99 -4.54
CA GLY A 92 3.15 -2.22 -4.75
C GLY A 92 2.52 -2.70 -3.44
N PHE A 93 1.66 -3.70 -3.54
CA PHE A 93 1.00 -4.30 -2.38
C PHE A 93 0.96 -5.82 -2.49
N VAL A 94 1.21 -6.49 -1.37
CA VAL A 94 0.93 -7.92 -1.20
C VAL A 94 -0.18 -8.05 -0.18
N PHE A 95 -1.29 -8.66 -0.55
CA PHE A 95 -2.46 -8.76 0.33
C PHE A 95 -3.23 -10.06 0.19
N GLY A 96 -4.00 -10.37 1.22
CA GLY A 96 -4.89 -11.52 1.25
C GLY A 96 -4.74 -12.33 2.54
N ARG A 97 -5.57 -13.37 2.64
CA ARG A 97 -5.54 -14.32 3.77
C ARG A 97 -4.51 -15.44 3.56
N GLY A 98 -4.03 -15.61 2.33
CA GLY A 98 -3.08 -16.67 1.94
C GLY A 98 -1.61 -16.29 2.07
N ILE A 99 -1.29 -15.14 2.67
CA ILE A 99 0.11 -14.71 2.80
C ILE A 99 0.83 -15.56 3.85
N ALA A 100 1.84 -16.26 3.37
CA ALA A 100 2.76 -17.09 4.14
C ALA A 100 4.21 -16.92 3.65
N PHE A 101 5.18 -17.03 4.56
CA PHE A 101 6.61 -16.83 4.30
C PHE A 101 7.44 -18.09 4.54
N ARG A 102 8.31 -18.43 3.57
CA ARG A 102 9.23 -19.57 3.65
C ARG A 102 10.22 -19.42 4.80
N SER A 103 10.76 -18.22 4.99
CA SER A 103 11.70 -17.88 6.07
C SER A 103 11.13 -18.10 7.48
N ARG A 104 9.80 -18.10 7.62
CA ARG A 104 9.09 -18.33 8.89
C ARG A 104 8.69 -19.79 9.09
N GLY A 105 9.04 -20.68 8.15
CA GLY A 105 8.60 -22.07 8.17
C GLY A 105 7.08 -22.23 7.96
N GLU A 106 6.42 -21.22 7.39
CA GLU A 106 4.99 -21.27 7.10
C GLU A 106 4.74 -22.12 5.84
N SER A 107 3.64 -22.86 5.83
CA SER A 107 3.18 -23.64 4.68
C SER A 107 2.07 -22.91 3.92
N ASP A 108 1.75 -23.39 2.72
CA ASP A 108 0.64 -22.86 1.92
C ASP A 108 -0.69 -22.93 2.70
N PRO A 109 -1.33 -21.78 2.99
CA PRO A 109 -2.65 -21.75 3.61
C PRO A 109 -3.69 -22.27 2.61
N THR A 110 -4.20 -23.47 2.86
CA THR A 110 -5.27 -24.06 2.04
C THR A 110 -6.51 -23.15 2.03
N ASN A 111 -7.12 -22.98 0.84
CA ASN A 111 -8.33 -22.17 0.59
C ASN A 111 -8.21 -20.65 0.72
N TYR A 112 -7.00 -20.09 0.79
CA TYR A 112 -6.80 -18.64 0.78
C TYR A 112 -5.84 -18.20 -0.33
N SER A 113 -6.00 -16.95 -0.76
CA SER A 113 -5.21 -16.35 -1.84
C SER A 113 -4.17 -15.35 -1.31
N CYS A 114 -3.00 -15.35 -1.93
CA CYS A 114 -1.97 -14.34 -1.87
C CYS A 114 -1.96 -13.58 -3.20
N VAL A 115 -2.27 -12.28 -3.15
CA VAL A 115 -2.32 -11.40 -4.32
C VAL A 115 -1.16 -10.41 -4.24
N VAL A 116 -0.44 -10.25 -5.34
CA VAL A 116 0.61 -9.24 -5.52
C VAL A 116 0.14 -8.26 -6.58
N TYR A 117 0.10 -6.97 -6.24
CA TYR A 117 -0.28 -5.88 -7.12
C TYR A 117 0.88 -4.88 -7.23
N ILE A 118 1.47 -4.74 -8.42
CA ILE A 118 2.56 -3.79 -8.69
C ILE A 118 2.22 -3.04 -9.98
N SER A 119 1.73 -1.81 -9.86
CA SER A 119 1.40 -0.95 -11.00
C SER A 119 2.36 0.23 -11.04
N ASP A 120 2.52 0.83 -12.22
CA ASP A 120 3.41 1.96 -12.46
C ASP A 120 4.80 1.67 -11.88
N VAL A 121 5.57 0.78 -12.52
CA VAL A 121 6.87 0.32 -12.00
C VAL A 121 7.91 0.27 -13.11
N SER A 122 9.09 0.83 -12.91
CA SER A 122 10.26 0.65 -13.77
C SER A 122 11.33 -0.24 -13.16
N PHE A 123 11.27 -0.48 -11.84
CA PHE A 123 12.26 -1.28 -11.13
C PHE A 123 11.72 -1.73 -9.77
N VAL A 124 11.94 -3.01 -9.44
CA VAL A 124 11.67 -3.54 -8.10
C VAL A 124 13.01 -3.67 -7.35
N PRO A 125 13.21 -2.93 -6.24
CA PRO A 125 14.43 -3.00 -5.45
C PRO A 125 14.76 -4.41 -4.94
N PRO A 126 16.05 -4.73 -4.69
CA PRO A 126 16.45 -6.07 -4.23
C PRO A 126 15.75 -6.54 -2.96
N GLU A 127 15.50 -5.64 -1.99
CA GLU A 127 14.79 -5.99 -0.76
C GLU A 127 13.32 -6.33 -1.02
N ALA A 128 12.67 -5.61 -1.94
CA ALA A 128 11.31 -5.89 -2.38
C ALA A 128 11.24 -7.23 -3.14
N MET A 129 12.20 -7.50 -4.04
CA MET A 129 12.30 -8.79 -4.72
C MET A 129 12.57 -9.95 -3.75
N ALA A 130 13.44 -9.76 -2.76
CA ALA A 130 13.71 -10.78 -1.74
C ALA A 130 12.45 -11.12 -0.94
N PHE A 131 11.63 -10.11 -0.60
CA PHE A 131 10.34 -10.31 0.04
C PHE A 131 9.38 -11.12 -0.84
N LEU A 132 9.28 -10.81 -2.13
CA LEU A 132 8.45 -11.57 -3.08
C LEU A 132 8.92 -13.03 -3.21
N HIS A 133 10.24 -13.25 -3.28
CA HIS A 133 10.82 -14.60 -3.30
C HIS A 133 10.70 -15.35 -1.97
N ASP A 134 10.37 -14.69 -0.87
CA ASP A 134 10.10 -15.35 0.40
C ASP A 134 8.64 -15.81 0.54
N LEU A 135 7.71 -15.28 -0.28
CA LEU A 135 6.31 -15.70 -0.28
C LEU A 135 6.17 -17.16 -0.73
N VAL A 136 5.52 -17.99 0.08
CA VAL A 136 5.30 -19.42 -0.21
C VAL A 136 4.64 -19.63 -1.57
N LYS A 137 3.71 -18.73 -1.95
CA LYS A 137 3.05 -18.70 -3.26
C LYS A 137 2.61 -17.28 -3.62
N ILE A 138 2.31 -17.10 -4.91
CA ILE A 138 1.58 -15.94 -5.44
C ILE A 138 0.47 -16.51 -6.32
N ASP A 139 -0.79 -16.42 -5.88
CA ASP A 139 -1.93 -16.96 -6.66
C ASP A 139 -2.33 -16.01 -7.79
N VAL A 140 -2.18 -14.69 -7.57
CA VAL A 140 -2.48 -13.66 -8.55
C VAL A 140 -1.36 -12.62 -8.53
N LEU A 141 -0.70 -12.43 -9.68
CA LEU A 141 0.25 -11.35 -9.92
C LEU A 141 -0.38 -10.36 -10.91
N ILE A 142 -0.57 -9.12 -10.47
CA ILE A 142 -0.97 -8.00 -11.31
C ILE A 142 0.26 -7.11 -11.44
N ILE A 143 0.73 -6.94 -12.67
CA ILE A 143 1.94 -6.15 -12.95
C ILE A 143 1.72 -5.15 -14.09
N ASP A 144 2.41 -4.02 -13.98
CA ASP A 144 2.54 -3.00 -15.03
C ASP A 144 3.08 -3.60 -16.34
N LEU A 145 2.46 -3.23 -17.46
CA LEU A 145 2.90 -3.57 -18.81
C LEU A 145 2.45 -2.46 -19.76
N LEU A 146 3.35 -1.53 -20.03
CA LEU A 146 3.04 -0.38 -20.90
C LEU A 146 3.15 -0.74 -22.39
N TYR A 147 4.22 -1.42 -22.77
CA TYR A 147 4.49 -1.77 -24.17
C TYR A 147 4.83 -3.26 -24.36
N GLY A 148 4.60 -3.73 -25.59
CA GLY A 148 4.94 -5.07 -26.04
C GLY A 148 6.46 -5.33 -26.21
N PRO A 149 6.84 -6.46 -26.81
CA PRO A 149 8.24 -6.93 -26.88
C PRO A 149 9.21 -5.94 -27.52
N GLY A 150 10.46 -5.91 -27.02
CA GLY A 150 11.55 -5.10 -27.58
C GLY A 150 11.39 -3.59 -27.40
N LYS A 151 10.46 -3.15 -26.54
CA LYS A 151 10.25 -1.76 -26.14
C LYS A 151 10.71 -1.57 -24.71
N ASN A 152 11.25 -0.40 -24.39
CA ASN A 152 11.63 0.00 -23.03
C ASN A 152 10.97 1.34 -22.71
N HIS A 153 10.70 1.60 -21.43
CA HIS A 153 10.18 2.88 -20.95
C HIS A 153 10.93 3.32 -19.68
N PRO A 154 11.25 4.62 -19.50
CA PRO A 154 12.04 5.08 -18.34
C PRO A 154 11.34 4.93 -16.99
N SER A 155 10.00 4.86 -16.96
CA SER A 155 9.22 4.77 -15.72
C SER A 155 8.29 3.57 -15.63
N HIS A 156 8.16 2.77 -16.68
CA HIS A 156 7.22 1.64 -16.71
C HIS A 156 7.89 0.37 -17.19
N TYR A 157 7.38 -0.76 -16.74
CA TYR A 157 7.74 -2.07 -17.23
C TYR A 157 7.15 -2.22 -18.64
N CYS A 158 7.95 -2.81 -19.50
CA CYS A 158 7.47 -3.36 -20.75
C CYS A 158 7.48 -4.89 -20.63
N MET A 159 7.03 -5.55 -21.69
CA MET A 159 6.84 -7.00 -21.68
C MET A 159 8.11 -7.78 -21.31
N ASP A 160 9.29 -7.32 -21.72
CA ASP A 160 10.56 -8.03 -21.48
C ASP A 160 11.01 -7.94 -20.01
N GLU A 161 10.70 -6.84 -19.31
CA GLU A 161 10.90 -6.73 -17.85
C GLU A 161 9.90 -7.59 -17.09
N CYS A 162 8.63 -7.62 -17.53
CA CYS A 162 7.58 -8.43 -16.89
C CYS A 162 7.95 -9.92 -16.86
N TYR A 163 8.53 -10.45 -17.94
CA TYR A 163 8.93 -11.85 -18.02
C TYR A 163 10.16 -12.21 -17.17
N LYS A 164 10.91 -11.22 -16.69
CA LYS A 164 12.11 -11.43 -15.85
C LYS A 164 11.80 -11.38 -14.36
N LEU A 165 10.61 -10.89 -13.97
CA LEU A 165 10.16 -10.88 -12.59
C LEU A 165 9.92 -12.31 -12.08
#